data_AF-A0A124FCN7-F1
#
_entry.id   AF-A0A124FCN7-F1
#
_cell.length_a   1.000
_cell.length_b   1.000
_cell.length_c   1.000
_cell.angle_alpha   90.00
_cell.angle_beta   90.00
_cell.angle_gamma   90.00
#
_symmetry.space_group_name_H-M   'P 1'
#
loop_
_entity.id
_entity.type
_entity.pdbx_description
1 polymer ?
#
loop_
_entity_poly.entity_id
_entity_poly.type
_entity_poly.pdbx_seq_one_letter_code
_entity_poly.pdbx_strand_id
1 'polypeptide(L)'
;MDYTILIGGEAGQGAKMPHYIKINSFNGLHGRAVPPAIGIKLANKNLKVIVESGDGDTYGEGGNHFIHVIRRNIDILQPSNKK
;
A
#
# COMPACT_ATOMS: atom_id res chain seq x y z
N MET A 1 -5.12 -17.50 -7.11
CA MET A 1 -4.86 -16.11 -7.55
C MET A 1 -4.41 -15.36 -6.33
N ASP A 2 -3.10 -15.16 -6.19
CA ASP A 2 -2.54 -14.66 -4.93
C ASP A 2 -2.47 -13.13 -4.98
N TYR A 3 -3.23 -12.51 -4.09
CA TYR A 3 -3.20 -11.07 -3.88
C TYR A 3 -2.21 -10.78 -2.75
N THR A 4 -1.51 -9.64 -2.83
CA THR A 4 -0.67 -9.14 -1.73
C THR A 4 -1.18 -7.78 -1.30
N ILE A 5 -1.45 -7.62 0.00
CA ILE A 5 -1.80 -6.33 0.62
C ILE A 5 -0.59 -5.79 1.38
N LEU A 6 -0.30 -4.52 1.16
CA LEU A 6 0.79 -3.80 1.80
C LEU A 6 0.25 -2.71 2.68
N ILE A 7 0.79 -2.59 3.89
CA ILE A 7 0.22 -1.73 4.92
C ILE A 7 1.21 -0.67 5.32
N GLY A 8 0.78 0.58 5.17
CA GLY A 8 1.55 1.77 5.51
C GLY A 8 1.21 2.17 6.94
N GLY A 9 2.20 2.07 7.81
CA GLY A 9 2.03 2.37 9.22
C GLY A 9 1.60 1.16 10.02
N GLU A 10 2.41 0.84 11.02
CA GLU A 10 2.14 -0.17 12.05
C GLU A 10 0.99 0.28 12.99
N ALA A 11 0.57 1.54 12.91
CA ALA A 11 -0.45 2.14 13.76
C ALA A 11 -1.48 2.95 12.96
N GLY A 12 -2.70 2.40 12.87
CA GLY A 12 -3.88 3.04 12.30
C GLY A 12 -5.06 2.07 12.29
N GLN A 13 -6.29 2.58 12.29
CA GLN A 13 -7.47 1.72 12.10
C GLN A 13 -7.47 1.05 10.71
N GLY A 14 -6.93 1.74 9.69
CA GLY A 14 -6.78 1.22 8.33
C GLY A 14 -5.89 -0.03 8.27
N ALA A 15 -4.74 0.03 8.94
CA ALA A 15 -3.69 -1.00 8.96
C ALA A 15 -4.13 -2.40 9.45
N LYS A 16 -5.38 -2.55 9.89
CA LYS A 16 -5.92 -3.81 10.42
C LYS A 16 -6.62 -4.67 9.37
N MET A 17 -6.87 -4.15 8.16
CA MET A 17 -7.54 -4.88 7.08
C MET A 17 -7.07 -6.33 6.87
N PRO A 18 -5.76 -6.69 6.86
CA PRO A 18 -5.32 -8.07 6.60
C PRO A 18 -5.70 -9.04 7.72
N HIS A 19 -6.00 -8.57 8.93
CA HIS A 19 -6.41 -9.45 10.02
C HIS A 19 -7.82 -10.03 9.78
N TYR A 20 -8.59 -9.42 8.89
CA TYR A 20 -9.97 -9.81 8.61
C TYR A 20 -10.12 -10.65 7.33
N ILE A 21 -9.04 -10.85 6.57
CA ILE A 21 -9.08 -11.56 5.28
C ILE A 21 -7.90 -12.50 5.14
N LYS A 22 -8.13 -13.67 4.54
CA LYS A 22 -7.07 -14.65 4.29
C LYS A 22 -6.28 -14.27 3.04
N ILE A 23 -5.16 -13.59 3.22
CA ILE A 23 -4.34 -13.04 2.13
C ILE A 23 -2.86 -12.96 2.56
N ASN A 24 -1.96 -12.85 1.58
CA ASN A 24 -0.57 -12.49 1.88
C ASN A 24 -0.53 -11.00 2.21
N SER A 25 0.03 -10.65 3.37
CA SER A 25 0.21 -9.26 3.78
C SER A 25 1.65 -8.96 4.14
N PHE A 26 2.04 -7.70 3.96
CA PHE A 26 3.29 -7.18 4.48
C PHE A 26 3.04 -5.83 5.17
N ASN A 27 3.43 -5.76 6.44
CA ASN A 27 3.31 -4.57 7.27
C ASN A 27 4.64 -3.83 7.20
N GLY A 28 4.62 -2.66 6.55
CA GLY A 28 5.79 -1.81 6.38
C GLY A 28 5.86 -0.71 7.45
N LEU A 29 6.80 0.21 7.23
CA LEU A 29 6.97 1.40 8.07
C LEU A 29 5.91 2.46 7.75
N HIS A 30 5.67 3.35 8.71
CA HIS A 30 4.79 4.51 8.55
C HIS A 30 5.22 5.39 7.37
N GLY A 31 4.28 5.70 6.49
CA GLY A 31 4.43 6.46 5.26
C GLY A 31 5.24 5.74 4.19
N ARG A 32 5.49 4.43 4.31
CA ARG A 32 6.40 3.68 3.43
C ARG A 32 5.79 2.44 2.80
N ALA A 33 4.47 2.32 2.67
CA ALA A 33 3.90 1.16 1.95
C ALA A 33 4.05 1.24 0.42
N VAL A 34 4.12 2.44 -0.16
CA VAL A 34 4.24 2.62 -1.61
C VAL A 34 5.59 2.15 -2.19
N PRO A 35 6.76 2.48 -1.61
CA PRO A 35 8.04 1.97 -2.12
C PRO A 35 8.17 0.44 -2.22
N PRO A 36 7.84 -0.36 -1.19
CA PRO A 36 7.86 -1.82 -1.29
C PRO A 36 6.77 -2.34 -2.24
N ALA A 37 5.63 -1.64 -2.40
CA ALA A 37 4.62 -2.00 -3.40
C ALA A 37 5.14 -1.97 -4.82
N ILE A 38 5.90 -0.92 -5.14
CA ILE A 38 6.57 -0.82 -6.43
C ILE A 38 7.56 -1.97 -6.58
N GLY A 39 8.37 -2.25 -5.56
CA GLY A 39 9.33 -3.37 -5.57
C GLY A 39 8.67 -4.72 -5.83
N ILE A 40 7.59 -5.03 -5.10
CA ILE A 40 6.84 -6.29 -5.24
C ILE A 40 6.22 -6.40 -6.63
N LYS A 41 5.60 -5.32 -7.14
CA LYS A 41 5.00 -5.32 -8.48
C LYS A 41 6.04 -5.46 -9.58
N LEU A 42 7.24 -4.89 -9.40
CA LEU A 42 8.36 -5.06 -10.34
C LEU A 42 8.94 -6.47 -10.29
N ALA A 43 9.04 -7.08 -9.10
CA ALA A 43 9.53 -8.44 -8.92
C ALA A 43 8.58 -9.49 -9.51
N ASN A 44 7.27 -9.28 -9.40
CA ASN A 44 6.28 -10.15 -10.03
C ASN A 44 5.09 -9.35 -10.58
N LYS A 45 5.13 -9.11 -11.90
CA LYS A 45 4.11 -8.33 -12.62
C LYS A 45 2.72 -8.96 -12.60
N ASN A 46 2.63 -10.28 -12.37
CA ASN A 46 1.36 -11.01 -12.34
C ASN A 46 0.64 -10.92 -10.98
N LEU A 47 1.32 -10.42 -9.94
CA LEU A 47 0.68 -10.19 -8.63
C LEU A 47 -0.24 -8.97 -8.68
N LYS A 48 -1.38 -9.10 -8.02
CA LYS A 48 -2.23 -7.97 -7.67
C LYS A 48 -1.76 -7.41 -6.33
N VAL A 49 -1.29 -6.17 -6.37
CA VAL A 49 -0.73 -5.47 -5.22
C VAL A 49 -1.68 -4.35 -4.82
N ILE A 50 -2.11 -4.39 -3.56
CA ILE A 50 -2.99 -3.38 -2.98
C ILE A 50 -2.23 -2.72 -1.83
N VAL A 51 -2.18 -1.39 -1.82
CA VAL A 51 -1.62 -0.59 -0.72
C VAL A 51 -2.76 -0.07 0.12
N GLU A 52 -2.87 -0.56 1.36
CA GLU A 52 -3.80 -0.06 2.36
C GLU A 52 -3.03 0.80 3.35
N SER A 53 -3.53 1.98 3.66
CA SER A 53 -2.87 2.93 4.54
C SER A 53 -3.86 4.02 4.96
N GLY A 54 -3.61 4.64 6.11
CA GLY A 54 -4.36 5.80 6.56
C GLY A 54 -4.12 7.05 5.71
N ASP A 55 -4.98 8.05 5.88
CA ASP A 55 -4.84 9.37 5.26
C ASP A 55 -3.58 10.11 5.73
N GLY A 56 -3.29 10.12 7.05
CA GLY A 56 -2.06 10.72 7.58
C GLY A 56 -0.79 10.04 7.09
N ASP A 57 -0.83 8.72 6.92
CA ASP A 57 0.28 7.90 6.43
C ASP A 57 0.50 8.10 4.92
N THR A 58 -0.56 8.14 4.12
CA THR A 58 -0.48 8.31 2.67
C THR A 58 -0.28 9.77 2.24
N TYR A 59 -1.03 10.72 2.83
CA TYR A 59 -1.01 12.13 2.44
C TYR A 59 -0.08 13.01 3.26
N GLY A 60 0.29 12.58 4.47
CA GLY A 60 1.30 13.21 5.29
C GLY A 60 2.68 12.64 4.99
N GLU A 61 3.13 11.70 5.82
CA GLU A 61 4.51 11.21 5.80
C GLU A 61 4.89 10.45 4.51
N GLY A 62 3.91 9.82 3.85
CA GLY A 62 4.07 9.10 2.60
C GLY A 62 3.75 9.92 1.35
N GLY A 63 3.38 11.20 1.49
CA GLY A 63 2.83 12.03 0.40
C GLY A 63 3.74 12.11 -0.84
N ASN A 64 5.05 12.24 -0.63
CA ASN A 64 6.00 12.26 -1.73
C ASN A 64 6.02 10.93 -2.50
N HIS A 65 6.00 9.79 -1.81
CA HIS A 65 5.95 8.48 -2.45
C HIS A 65 4.64 8.29 -3.22
N PHE A 66 3.52 8.75 -2.66
CA PHE A 66 2.20 8.71 -3.29
C PHE A 66 2.15 9.49 -4.61
N ILE A 67 2.56 10.76 -4.61
CA ILE A 67 2.60 11.58 -5.85
C ILE A 67 3.53 10.95 -6.88
N HIS A 68 4.66 10.41 -6.43
CA HIS A 68 5.64 9.77 -7.30
C HIS A 68 5.16 8.46 -7.93
N VAL A 69 4.31 7.68 -7.25
CA VAL A 69 3.78 6.45 -7.83
C VAL A 69 2.67 6.75 -8.84
N ILE A 70 1.81 7.75 -8.56
CA ILE A 70 0.82 8.24 -9.53
C ILE A 70 1.51 8.69 -10.82
N ARG A 71 2.57 9.50 -10.71
CA ARG A 71 3.34 9.98 -11.87
C ARG A 71 3.98 8.86 -12.69
N ARG A 72 4.29 7.73 -12.07
CA ARG A 72 4.89 6.57 -12.73
C ARG A 72 3.86 5.61 -13.31
N ASN A 73 2.57 5.81 -13.00
CA ASN A 73 1.46 4.96 -13.45
C ASN A 73 1.73 3.46 -13.24
N ILE A 74 2.26 3.12 -12.06
CA ILE A 74 2.51 1.71 -11.71
C ILE A 74 1.16 1.05 -11.41
N ASP A 75 0.96 -0.15 -11.95
CA ASP A 75 -0.23 -0.97 -11.72
C ASP A 75 -0.28 -1.53 -10.28
N ILE A 76 -0.59 -0.63 -9.34
CA ILE A 76 -0.92 -0.93 -7.94
C ILE A 76 -2.21 -0.21 -7.58
N LEU A 77 -3.04 -0.82 -6.75
CA LEU A 77 -4.26 -0.19 -6.24
C LEU A 77 -3.99 0.40 -4.85
N GLN A 78 -4.13 1.72 -4.71
CA GLN A 78 -4.11 2.38 -3.40
C GLN A 78 -5.46 3.06 -3.16
N PRO A 79 -6.35 2.48 -2.33
CA PRO A 79 -7.60 3.12 -1.98
C PRO A 79 -7.30 4.31 -1.08
N SER A 80 -7.67 5.50 -1.53
CA SER A 80 -7.72 6.68 -0.67
C SER A 80 -9.16 6.89 -0.24
N ASN A 81 -9.44 6.78 1.06
CA ASN A 81 -10.71 7.25 1.61
C ASN A 81 -10.68 8.79 1.71
N LYS A 82 -10.97 9.49 0.61
CA LYS A 82 -11.59 10.81 0.74
C LYS A 82 -13.08 10.58 0.85
N LYS A 83 -13.66 10.95 2.00
CA LYS A 83 -15.11 11.19 2.08
C LYS A 83 -15.50 12.26 1.07
#